data_AF-A0A7T1WR82-F1
#
_entry.id   AF-A0A7T1WR82-F1
#
_cell.length_a   1.000
_cell.length_b   1.000
_cell.length_c   1.000
_cell.angle_alpha   90.00
_cell.angle_beta   90.00
_cell.angle_gamma   90.00
#
_symmetry.space_group_name_H-M   'P 1'
#
loop_
_entity.id
_entity.type
_entity.pdbx_description
1 polymer ?
#
loop_
_entity_poly.entity_id
_entity_poly.type
_entity_poly.pdbx_seq_one_letter_code
_entity_poly.pdbx_strand_id
1 'polypeptide(L)'
;MKGARAAVSGEAPDESVELEQLRHAMETRPVIDQAKGVLMAAYSLSPEDAWKILVTVSQHSNTKLNAVAEEIVASTQEGVVDGRLRTMIEAALKQLRSG
;
A
#
# COMPACT_ATOMS: atom_id res chain seq x y z
N MET A 1 -57.28 -25.88 -2.17
CA MET A 1 -56.44 -25.73 -0.96
C MET A 1 -54.99 -26.04 -1.32
N LYS A 2 -54.06 -25.14 -0.95
CA LYS A 2 -52.57 -25.25 -0.84
C LYS A 2 -51.83 -25.96 -1.99
N GLY A 3 -50.99 -25.32 -2.81
CA GLY A 3 -50.07 -24.21 -2.50
C GLY A 3 -48.87 -24.73 -1.70
N ALA A 4 -47.81 -25.16 -2.38
CA ALA A 4 -46.51 -25.40 -1.76
C ALA A 4 -45.40 -25.02 -2.77
N ARG A 5 -44.99 -23.75 -2.72
CA ARG A 5 -43.72 -23.29 -3.29
C ARG A 5 -42.60 -23.96 -2.49
N ALA A 6 -41.76 -24.74 -3.14
CA ALA A 6 -40.47 -25.15 -2.59
C ALA A 6 -39.61 -23.90 -2.45
N ALA A 7 -39.26 -23.57 -1.21
CA ALA A 7 -38.33 -22.50 -0.88
C ALA A 7 -36.92 -22.96 -1.30
N VAL A 8 -36.33 -22.27 -2.27
CA VAL A 8 -34.87 -22.26 -2.41
C VAL A 8 -34.33 -21.34 -1.32
N SER A 9 -33.80 -21.94 -0.26
CA SER A 9 -33.07 -21.20 0.77
C SER A 9 -31.75 -20.77 0.14
N GLY A 10 -31.59 -19.46 -0.05
CA GLY A 10 -30.32 -18.87 -0.45
C GLY A 10 -29.27 -19.19 0.61
N GLU A 11 -28.15 -19.75 0.16
CA GLU A 11 -26.95 -19.92 0.96
C GLU A 11 -26.46 -18.53 1.34
N ALA A 12 -26.50 -18.20 2.63
CA ALA A 12 -25.94 -16.96 3.13
C ALA A 12 -24.43 -16.99 2.84
N PRO A 13 -23.84 -15.89 2.31
CA PRO A 13 -22.41 -15.84 2.08
C PRO A 13 -21.67 -16.10 3.40
N ASP A 14 -20.62 -16.92 3.32
CA ASP A 14 -19.79 -17.32 4.45
C ASP A 14 -19.14 -16.08 5.08
N GLU A 15 -19.72 -15.59 6.17
CA GLU A 15 -19.29 -14.40 6.92
C GLU A 15 -17.80 -14.47 7.31
N SER A 16 -17.22 -15.68 7.43
CA SER A 16 -15.80 -15.85 7.73
C SER A 16 -14.89 -15.42 6.58
N VAL A 17 -15.30 -15.64 5.33
CA VAL A 17 -14.52 -15.26 4.14
C VAL A 17 -14.54 -13.74 3.92
N GLU A 18 -15.67 -13.08 4.17
CA GLU A 18 -15.75 -11.61 4.10
C GLU A 18 -14.91 -10.93 5.20
N LEU A 19 -14.91 -11.47 6.42
CA LEU A 19 -14.08 -10.97 7.51
C LEU A 19 -12.59 -11.13 7.22
N GLU A 20 -12.18 -12.26 6.64
CA GLU A 20 -10.79 -12.51 6.24
C GLU A 20 -10.35 -11.55 5.12
N GLN A 21 -11.19 -11.34 4.11
CA GLN A 21 -10.92 -10.39 3.02
C GLN A 21 -10.85 -8.94 3.52
N LEU A 22 -11.74 -8.56 4.45
CA LEU A 22 -11.72 -7.24 5.08
C LEU A 22 -10.48 -7.06 5.95
N ARG A 23 -10.10 -8.05 6.78
CA ARG A 23 -8.84 -8.03 7.54
C ARG A 23 -7.64 -7.87 6.60
N HIS A 24 -7.59 -8.62 5.51
CA HIS A 24 -6.47 -8.55 4.56
C HIS A 24 -6.39 -7.19 3.85
N ALA A 25 -7.53 -6.61 3.48
CA ALA A 25 -7.61 -5.25 2.94
C ALA A 25 -7.23 -4.17 3.97
N MET A 26 -7.52 -4.41 5.26
CA MET A 26 -7.10 -3.57 6.37
C MET A 26 -5.62 -3.74 6.75
N GLU A 27 -4.98 -4.87 6.41
CA GLU A 27 -3.56 -5.14 6.71
C GLU A 27 -2.62 -4.53 5.65
N THR A 28 -3.07 -4.37 4.40
CA THR A 28 -2.22 -3.86 3.28
C THR A 28 -2.34 -2.36 3.00
N ARG A 29 -3.48 -1.74 3.35
CA ARG A 29 -3.68 -0.28 3.22
C ARG A 29 -2.91 0.60 4.23
N PRO A 30 -2.58 0.18 5.48
CA PRO A 30 -1.89 1.04 6.44
C PRO A 30 -0.45 1.36 6.07
N VAL A 31 0.29 0.40 5.51
CA VAL A 31 1.74 0.56 5.33
C VAL A 31 2.10 1.55 4.23
N ILE A 32 1.30 1.60 3.15
CA ILE A 32 1.49 2.55 2.05
C ILE A 32 1.25 3.97 2.53
N ASP A 33 0.19 4.20 3.31
CA ASP A 33 -0.10 5.54 3.85
C ASP A 33 0.93 5.97 4.90
N GLN A 34 1.45 5.03 5.71
CA GLN A 34 2.58 5.30 6.60
C GLN A 34 3.84 5.69 5.80
N ALA A 35 4.19 4.93 4.77
CA ALA A 35 5.34 5.23 3.91
C ALA A 35 5.20 6.61 3.23
N LYS A 36 4.00 6.97 2.77
CA LYS A 36 3.72 8.32 2.28
C LYS A 36 4.00 9.37 3.34
N GLY A 37 3.50 9.16 4.57
CA GLY A 37 3.76 10.06 5.69
C GLY A 37 5.25 10.24 6.00
N VAL A 38 6.02 9.15 5.96
CA VAL A 38 7.49 9.19 6.13
C VAL A 38 8.14 10.05 5.04
N LEU A 39 7.79 9.83 3.76
CA LEU A 39 8.33 10.61 2.65
C LEU A 39 7.95 12.09 2.72
N MET A 40 6.71 12.39 3.11
CA MET A 40 6.25 13.76 3.32
C MET A 40 7.08 14.46 4.39
N ALA A 41 7.31 13.80 5.54
CA ALA A 41 8.08 14.37 6.64
C ALA A 41 9.58 14.51 6.30
N ALA A 42 10.17 13.52 5.63
CA ALA A 42 11.60 13.50 5.32
C ALA A 42 12.00 14.45 4.19
N TYR A 43 11.12 14.68 3.22
CA TYR A 43 11.44 15.41 1.98
C TYR A 43 10.53 16.62 1.71
N SER A 44 9.67 16.98 2.66
CA SER A 44 8.71 18.10 2.55
C SER A 44 7.82 18.00 1.31
N LEU A 45 7.28 16.81 1.05
CA LEU A 45 6.43 16.53 -0.12
C LEU A 45 4.94 16.72 0.19
N SER A 46 4.16 17.03 -0.85
CA SER A 46 2.71 16.87 -0.82
C SER A 46 2.32 15.38 -0.78
N PRO A 47 1.08 15.04 -0.35
CA PRO A 47 0.60 13.66 -0.41
C PRO A 47 0.60 13.07 -1.83
N GLU A 48 0.27 13.87 -2.87
CA GLU A 48 0.34 13.41 -4.26
C GLU A 48 1.78 13.12 -4.69
N ASP A 49 2.72 13.97 -4.30
CA ASP A 49 4.12 13.80 -4.69
C ASP A 49 4.76 12.62 -3.96
N ALA A 50 4.47 12.42 -2.67
CA ALA A 50 4.90 11.24 -1.95
C ALA A 50 4.37 9.94 -2.59
N TRP A 51 3.11 9.94 -3.05
CA TRP A 51 2.56 8.82 -3.82
C TRP A 51 3.30 8.59 -5.13
N LYS A 52 3.56 9.64 -5.91
CA LYS A 52 4.34 9.52 -7.17
C LYS A 52 5.71 8.92 -6.91
N ILE A 53 6.40 9.34 -5.85
CA ILE A 53 7.71 8.77 -5.49
C ILE A 53 7.61 7.27 -5.23
N LEU A 54 6.64 6.81 -4.42
CA LEU A 54 6.45 5.38 -4.18
C LEU A 54 6.21 4.59 -5.46
N VAL A 55 5.35 5.10 -6.34
CA VAL A 55 5.05 4.46 -7.63
C VAL A 55 6.28 4.41 -8.52
N THR A 56 7.03 5.50 -8.63
CA THR A 56 8.26 5.56 -9.43
C THR A 56 9.31 4.58 -8.92
N VAL A 57 9.54 4.52 -7.60
CA VAL A 57 10.49 3.59 -7.00
C VAL A 57 10.06 2.15 -7.22
N SER A 58 8.78 1.82 -7.03
CA SER A 58 8.22 0.49 -7.29
C SER A 58 8.43 0.05 -8.75
N GLN A 59 8.13 0.93 -9.71
CA GLN A 59 8.29 0.64 -11.13
C GLN A 59 9.75 0.45 -11.53
N HIS A 60 10.65 1.34 -11.09
CA HIS A 60 12.06 1.26 -11.41
C HIS A 60 12.77 0.07 -10.77
N SER A 61 12.35 -0.32 -9.56
CA SER A 61 12.89 -1.47 -8.85
C SER A 61 12.26 -2.79 -9.28
N ASN A 62 11.18 -2.76 -10.08
CA ASN A 62 10.30 -3.90 -10.35
C ASN A 62 9.88 -4.63 -9.06
N THR A 63 9.65 -3.88 -7.99
CA THR A 63 9.27 -4.39 -6.67
C THR A 63 7.84 -3.98 -6.38
N LYS A 64 7.07 -4.86 -5.72
CA LYS A 64 5.67 -4.56 -5.39
C LYS A 64 5.61 -3.30 -4.52
N LEU A 65 4.64 -2.43 -4.80
CA LEU A 65 4.47 -1.15 -4.10
C LEU A 65 4.38 -1.31 -2.58
N ASN A 66 3.70 -2.37 -2.10
CA ASN A 66 3.58 -2.65 -0.67
C ASN A 66 4.95 -2.98 -0.04
N ALA A 67 5.79 -3.77 -0.73
CA ALA A 67 7.12 -4.11 -0.24
C ALA A 67 8.03 -2.87 -0.19
N VAL A 68 7.96 -1.99 -1.19
CA VAL A 68 8.65 -0.68 -1.15
C VAL A 68 8.20 0.16 0.05
N ALA A 69 6.88 0.19 0.33
CA ALA A 69 6.35 0.90 1.48
C ALA A 69 6.83 0.29 2.82
N GLU A 70 6.86 -1.04 2.93
CA GLU A 70 7.38 -1.76 4.09
C GLU A 70 8.86 -1.41 4.34
N GLU A 71 9.71 -1.44 3.31
CA GLU A 71 11.12 -1.08 3.44
C GLU A 71 11.31 0.38 3.90
N ILE A 72 10.51 1.31 3.39
CA ILE A 72 10.55 2.72 3.80
C ILE A 72 10.16 2.86 5.27
N VAL A 73 9.06 2.22 5.70
CA VAL A 73 8.61 2.29 7.10
C VAL A 73 9.62 1.63 8.04
N ALA A 74 10.14 0.45 7.68
CA ALA A 74 11.17 -0.23 8.46
C ALA A 74 12.43 0.62 8.67
N SER A 75 12.82 1.39 7.64
CA SER A 75 13.99 2.27 7.71
C SER A 75 13.91 3.35 8.79
N THR A 76 12.70 3.71 9.24
CA THR A 76 12.48 4.67 10.34
C THR A 76 12.74 4.09 11.73
N GLN A 77 12.68 2.77 11.86
CA GLN A 77 12.83 2.06 13.13
C GLN A 77 14.28 1.57 13.31
N GLU A 78 14.94 1.17 12.22
CA GLU A 78 16.26 0.55 12.25
C GLU A 78 17.41 1.55 12.07
N GLY A 79 17.13 2.80 11.68
CA GLY A 79 18.14 3.86 11.50
C GLY A 79 19.11 3.64 10.34
N VAL A 80 19.00 2.51 9.62
CA VAL A 80 19.79 2.16 8.45
C VAL A 80 18.84 2.00 7.27
N VAL A 81 18.76 3.03 6.41
CA VAL A 81 18.09 2.90 5.12
C VAL A 81 19.01 2.13 4.19
N ASP A 82 18.54 1.05 3.57
CA ASP A 82 19.28 0.37 2.51
C ASP A 82 19.75 1.38 1.45
N GLY A 83 21.04 1.34 1.11
CA GLY A 83 21.68 2.31 0.21
C GLY A 83 21.02 2.33 -1.16
N ARG A 84 20.58 1.16 -1.65
CA ARG A 84 19.84 1.05 -2.91
C ARG A 84 18.51 1.81 -2.84
N LEU A 85 17.70 1.57 -1.80
CA LEU A 85 16.42 2.25 -1.61
C LEU A 85 16.58 3.77 -1.58
N ARG A 86 17.59 4.27 -0.85
CA ARG A 86 17.91 5.70 -0.81
C ARG A 86 18.21 6.25 -2.20
N THR A 87 19.10 5.61 -2.96
CA THR A 87 19.44 6.06 -4.33
C THR A 87 18.22 6.10 -5.24
N MET A 88 17.31 5.13 -5.12
CA MET A 88 16.08 5.12 -5.91
C MET A 88 15.14 6.28 -5.54
N ILE A 89 14.97 6.57 -4.25
CA ILE A 89 14.16 7.70 -3.77
C ILE A 89 14.77 9.03 -4.26
N GLU A 90 16.08 9.21 -4.15
CA GLU A 90 16.77 10.41 -4.62
C GLU A 90 16.62 10.61 -6.14
N ALA A 91 16.74 9.52 -6.92
CA ALA A 91 16.51 9.57 -8.36
C ALA A 91 15.07 9.97 -8.70
N ALA A 92 14.08 9.38 -8.02
CA ALA A 92 12.67 9.72 -8.20
C ALA A 92 12.37 11.18 -7.82
N LEU A 93 12.96 11.69 -6.74
CA LEU A 93 12.85 13.09 -6.32
C LEU A 93 13.41 14.05 -7.37
N LYS A 94 14.57 13.72 -7.95
CA LYS A 94 15.18 14.50 -9.02
C LYS A 94 14.27 14.57 -10.25
N GLN A 95 13.68 13.43 -10.64
CA GLN A 95 12.74 13.37 -11.76
C GLN A 95 11.49 14.21 -11.51
N LEU A 96 10.89 14.09 -10.31
CA LEU A 96 9.70 14.84 -9.93
C LEU A 96 9.92 16.37 -10.02
N ARG A 97 11.09 16.86 -9.59
CA ARG A 97 11.42 18.30 -9.61
C ARG A 97 11.83 18.83 -10.98
N SER A 98 12.05 17.94 -11.96
CA SER A 98 12.47 18.29 -13.31
C SER A 98 11.33 18.39 -14.32
N GLY A 99 10.10 18.03 -13.93
CA GLY A 99 8.88 18.22 -14.71
C GLY A 99 8.06 19.39 -14.18
#